data_AF-A0A965J1A7-F1
#
_entry.id   AF-A0A965J1A7-F1
#
_cell.length_a   1.000
_cell.length_b   1.000
_cell.length_c   1.000
_cell.angle_alpha   90.00
_cell.angle_beta   90.00
_cell.angle_gamma   90.00
#
_symmetry.space_group_name_H-M   'P 1'
#
loop_
_entity.id
_entity.type
_entity.pdbx_description
1 polymer ?
#
loop_
_entity_poly.entity_id
_entity_poly.type
_entity_poly.pdbx_seq_one_letter_code
_entity_poly.pdbx_strand_id
1 'polypeptide(L)'
;MKKPLLLLIGTFVSTLSFSQIFSDDFESYVAGSYVGPQSSSWTTWSGTEGGAEDAQVTNNQASSGTNSIYLSSISANGGPQDVVLD
;
A
#
# COMPACT_ATOMS: atom_id res chain seq x y z
N MET A 1 40.93 9.19 13.39
CA MET A 1 40.19 7.90 13.51
C MET A 1 38.70 8.05 13.88
N LYS A 2 38.21 9.19 14.42
CA LYS A 2 36.82 9.33 14.90
C LYS A 2 35.77 9.63 13.80
N LYS A 3 36.19 10.20 12.66
CA LYS A 3 35.30 10.58 11.55
C LYS A 3 34.62 9.38 10.85
N PRO A 4 35.33 8.29 10.47
CA PRO A 4 34.66 7.10 9.91
C PRO A 4 33.77 6.41 10.92
N LEU A 5 34.10 6.45 12.22
CA LEU A 5 33.26 5.93 13.30
C LEU A 5 31.95 6.71 13.43
N LEU A 6 32.00 8.05 13.33
CA LEU A 6 30.79 8.87 13.38
C LEU A 6 29.85 8.59 12.19
N LEU A 7 30.41 8.38 11.00
CA LEU A 7 29.65 8.01 9.80
C LEU A 7 28.95 6.66 9.98
N LEU A 8 29.68 5.66 10.50
CA LEU A 8 29.15 4.31 10.73
C LEU A 8 28.00 4.31 11.76
N ILE A 9 28.14 5.08 12.83
CA ILE A 9 27.08 5.25 13.84
C ILE A 9 25.87 5.97 13.23
N GLY A 10 26.10 7.02 12.44
CA GLY A 10 25.02 7.77 11.78
C GLY A 10 24.19 6.91 10.83
N THR A 11 24.84 6.08 10.01
CA THR A 11 24.12 5.16 9.12
C THR A 11 23.38 4.07 9.88
N PHE A 12 23.94 3.54 10.97
CA PHE A 12 23.28 2.50 11.77
C PHE A 12 22.07 3.02 12.56
N VAL A 13 22.09 4.27 13.01
CA VAL A 13 20.93 4.89 13.67
C VAL A 13 19.79 5.12 12.66
N SER A 14 20.11 5.46 11.40
CA SER A 14 19.08 5.73 10.39
C SER A 14 18.20 4.52 10.04
N THR A 15 18.70 3.29 10.20
CA THR A 15 17.93 2.07 9.91
C THR A 15 16.96 1.67 11.03
N LEU A 16 17.06 2.30 12.20
CA LEU A 16 16.15 2.08 13.33
C LEU A 16 14.97 3.07 13.34
N SER A 17 15.00 4.07 12.46
CA SER A 17 13.96 5.09 12.35
C SER A 17 12.77 4.55 11.54
N PHE A 18 11.68 4.19 12.22
CA PHE A 18 10.40 3.91 11.56
C PHE A 18 9.56 5.18 11.56
N SER A 19 9.28 5.71 10.36
CA SER A 19 8.42 6.89 10.17
C SER A 19 7.05 6.51 9.59
N GLN A 20 6.77 5.22 9.33
CA GLN A 20 5.47 4.83 8.82
C GLN A 20 4.44 4.95 9.95
N ILE A 21 3.32 5.59 9.67
CA ILE A 21 2.18 5.72 10.60
C ILE A 21 1.08 4.70 10.31
N PHE A 22 1.18 3.99 9.19
CA PHE A 22 0.23 3.01 8.70
C PHE A 22 0.95 1.92 7.88
N SER A 23 0.44 0.69 7.93
CA SER A 23 0.90 -0.42 7.11
C SER A 23 -0.25 -1.40 6.89
N ASP A 24 -0.36 -1.92 5.68
CA ASP A 24 -1.29 -2.98 5.31
C ASP A 24 -0.59 -3.91 4.31
N ASP A 25 -0.59 -5.21 4.60
CA ASP A 25 -0.02 -6.24 3.73
C ASP A 25 -1.07 -6.94 2.85
N PHE A 26 -2.35 -6.56 3.00
CA PHE A 26 -3.51 -7.07 2.26
C PHE A 26 -3.80 -8.57 2.46
N GLU A 27 -3.10 -9.26 3.37
CA GLU A 27 -3.27 -10.71 3.59
C GLU A 27 -4.61 -11.05 4.27
N SER A 28 -5.19 -10.09 5.00
CA SER A 28 -6.49 -10.27 5.65
C SER A 28 -7.67 -10.22 4.68
N TYR A 29 -7.45 -9.74 3.44
CA TYR A 29 -8.50 -9.57 2.45
C TYR A 29 -8.63 -10.76 1.51
N VAL A 30 -9.81 -10.92 0.93
CA VAL A 30 -10.11 -11.99 -0.03
C VAL A 30 -9.66 -11.57 -1.43
N ALA A 31 -8.76 -12.35 -2.05
CA ALA A 31 -8.35 -12.13 -3.44
C ALA A 31 -9.55 -12.13 -4.40
N GLY A 32 -9.57 -11.19 -5.34
CA GLY A 32 -10.66 -10.93 -6.27
C GLY A 32 -11.78 -10.03 -5.72
N SER A 33 -11.75 -9.69 -4.43
CA SER A 33 -12.68 -8.74 -3.82
C SER A 33 -12.10 -7.32 -3.82
N TYR A 34 -12.98 -6.31 -3.70
CA TYR A 34 -12.59 -4.90 -3.64
C TYR A 34 -12.04 -4.52 -2.25
N VAL A 35 -11.12 -3.55 -2.20
CA VAL A 35 -10.40 -3.19 -0.97
C VAL A 35 -11.30 -2.43 0.00
N GLY A 36 -12.04 -1.42 -0.48
CA GLY A 36 -12.86 -0.54 0.36
C GLY A 36 -13.77 -1.30 1.34
N PRO A 37 -14.67 -2.20 0.88
CA PRO A 37 -15.63 -2.86 1.75
C PRO A 37 -15.01 -3.81 2.79
N GLN A 38 -13.73 -4.17 2.62
CA GLN A 38 -13.00 -5.07 3.52
C GLN A 38 -12.13 -4.32 4.52
N SER A 39 -11.85 -3.04 4.27
CA SER A 39 -10.90 -2.24 5.03
C SER A 39 -11.61 -1.31 6.00
N SER A 40 -11.00 -1.07 7.16
CA SER A 40 -11.39 0.00 8.08
C SER A 40 -10.59 1.29 7.88
N SER A 41 -9.65 1.30 6.94
CA SER A 41 -8.70 2.41 6.74
C SER A 41 -8.57 2.85 5.28
N TRP A 42 -9.03 2.03 4.35
CA TRP A 42 -8.99 2.32 2.91
C TRP A 42 -10.40 2.58 2.42
N THR A 43 -10.56 3.63 1.63
CA THR A 43 -11.80 3.97 0.91
C THR A 43 -11.45 4.42 -0.51
N THR A 44 -12.43 4.91 -1.27
CA THR A 44 -12.22 5.47 -2.61
C THR A 44 -12.27 6.99 -2.60
N TRP A 45 -11.80 7.64 -3.66
CA TRP A 45 -11.81 9.11 -3.74
C TRP A 45 -13.21 9.73 -3.61
N SER A 46 -14.25 8.99 -4.03
CA SER A 46 -15.65 9.42 -3.90
C SER A 46 -16.34 8.92 -2.63
N GLY A 47 -15.71 7.99 -1.90
CA GLY A 47 -16.31 7.23 -0.80
C GLY A 47 -17.28 6.13 -1.26
N THR A 48 -17.36 5.84 -2.57
CA THR A 48 -18.19 4.77 -3.12
C THR A 48 -17.37 3.49 -3.31
N GLU A 49 -17.54 2.56 -2.39
CA GLU A 49 -16.77 1.32 -2.32
C GLU A 49 -17.38 0.17 -3.13
N GLY A 50 -16.55 -0.81 -3.49
CA GLY A 50 -16.98 -2.03 -4.19
C GLY A 50 -17.35 -1.86 -5.66
N GLY A 51 -17.06 -0.69 -6.22
CA GLY A 51 -17.37 -0.31 -7.61
C GLY A 51 -16.16 -0.34 -8.54
N ALA A 52 -16.34 0.18 -9.76
CA ALA A 52 -15.30 0.22 -10.79
C ALA A 52 -14.09 1.10 -10.42
N GLU A 53 -14.27 2.03 -9.48
CA GLU A 53 -13.21 2.89 -8.95
C GLU A 53 -12.43 2.27 -7.79
N ASP A 54 -12.91 1.18 -7.20
CA ASP A 54 -12.23 0.56 -6.07
C ASP A 54 -11.15 -0.42 -6.57
N ALA A 55 -9.98 -0.36 -5.96
CA ALA A 55 -8.91 -1.31 -6.22
C ALA A 55 -9.34 -2.73 -5.84
N GLN A 56 -8.89 -3.72 -6.59
CA GLN A 56 -9.10 -5.13 -6.25
C GLN A 56 -7.87 -5.73 -5.62
N VAL A 57 -8.11 -6.60 -4.63
CA VAL A 57 -7.09 -7.48 -4.09
C VAL A 57 -6.77 -8.55 -5.13
N THR A 58 -5.50 -8.78 -5.37
CA THR A 58 -5.01 -9.80 -6.31
C THR A 58 -3.92 -10.64 -5.65
N ASN A 59 -3.67 -11.82 -6.22
CA ASN A 59 -2.53 -12.68 -5.91
C ASN A 59 -1.55 -12.82 -7.09
N ASN A 60 -1.65 -11.95 -8.10
CA ASN A 60 -0.78 -12.01 -9.28
C ASN A 60 0.70 -11.75 -8.95
N GLN A 61 0.98 -10.74 -8.13
CA GLN A 61 2.33 -10.38 -7.68
C GLN A 61 2.26 -9.70 -6.32
N ALA A 62 3.04 -10.17 -5.34
CA ALA A 62 3.06 -9.61 -3.99
C ALA A 62 4.50 -9.44 -3.48
N SER A 63 4.73 -8.36 -2.73
CA SER A 63 6.03 -8.10 -2.07
C SER A 63 6.15 -8.82 -0.73
N SER A 64 5.04 -9.20 -0.12
CA SER A 64 4.89 -9.93 1.14
C SER A 64 3.74 -10.91 0.98
N GLY A 65 3.82 -12.09 1.59
CA GLY A 65 2.72 -13.05 1.57
C GLY A 65 2.27 -13.44 0.15
N THR A 66 0.96 -13.41 -0.08
CA THR A 66 0.30 -13.85 -1.33
C THR A 66 -0.48 -12.73 -2.00
N ASN A 67 -1.10 -11.85 -1.23
CA ASN A 67 -2.01 -10.82 -1.68
C ASN A 67 -1.29 -9.48 -1.90
N SER A 68 -1.87 -8.69 -2.80
CA SER A 68 -1.53 -7.30 -3.05
C SER A 68 -2.74 -6.59 -3.64
N ILE A 69 -2.62 -5.32 -3.98
CA ILE A 69 -3.62 -4.60 -4.76
C ILE A 69 -3.11 -4.32 -6.16
N TYR A 70 -4.03 -4.27 -7.11
CA TYR A 70 -3.72 -3.92 -8.50
C TYR A 70 -4.50 -2.68 -8.93
N LEU A 71 -3.74 -1.64 -9.29
CA LEU A 71 -4.26 -0.42 -9.88
C LEU A 71 -4.04 -0.47 -11.39
N SER A 72 -5.12 -0.54 -12.13
CA SER A 72 -5.12 -0.56 -13.59
C SER A 72 -5.85 0.63 -14.18
N SER A 73 -5.39 1.09 -15.33
CA SER A 73 -6.03 2.13 -16.13
C SER A 73 -6.03 1.73 -17.59
N ILE A 74 -7.19 1.78 -18.21
CA ILE A 74 -7.34 1.74 -19.68
C ILE A 74 -7.50 3.14 -20.28
N SER A 75 -7.58 4.16 -19.43
CA SER A 75 -7.72 5.57 -19.80
C SER A 75 -6.35 6.22 -20.01
N ALA A 76 -6.23 7.02 -21.07
CA ALA A 76 -5.04 7.82 -21.33
C ALA A 76 -4.77 8.88 -20.24
N ASN A 77 -5.80 9.25 -19.48
CA ASN A 77 -5.72 10.28 -18.44
C ASN A 77 -5.62 9.69 -17.03
N GLY A 78 -5.40 8.38 -16.89
CA GLY A 78 -5.43 7.67 -15.62
C GLY A 78 -6.85 7.28 -15.19
N GLY A 79 -6.93 6.48 -14.12
CA GLY A 79 -8.19 5.92 -13.61
C GLY A 79 -8.77 4.80 -14.50
N PRO A 80 -9.54 3.86 -13.94
CA PRO A 80 -10.63 4.21 -13.02
C PRO A 80 -10.34 3.97 -11.54
N GLN A 81 -9.33 3.16 -11.21
CA GLN A 81 -9.16 2.66 -9.84
C GLN A 81 -8.36 3.61 -8.94
N ASP A 82 -8.75 3.69 -7.68
CA ASP A 82 -8.07 4.38 -6.60
C ASP A 82 -8.16 3.62 -5.26
N VAL A 83 -7.37 4.09 -4.31
CA VAL A 83 -7.38 3.66 -2.91
C VAL A 83 -6.87 4.84 -2.07
N VAL A 84 -7.65 5.25 -1.07
CA VAL A 84 -7.41 6.45 -0.26
C VAL A 84 -7.39 6.06 1.20
N LEU A 85 -6.33 6.46 1.91
CA LEU A 85 -6.24 6.29 3.36
C LEU A 85 -7.14 7.34 4.03
N ASP A 86 -8.15 6.89 4.78
CA ASP A 86 -9.09 7.73 5.54
C ASP A 86 -8.83 7.65 7.06
#